data_AF-A0A661ZC83-F1
#
_entry.id   AF-A0A661ZC83-F1
#
_cell.length_a   1.000
_cell.length_b   1.000
_cell.length_c   1.000
_cell.angle_alpha   90.00
_cell.angle_beta   90.00
_cell.angle_gamma   90.00
#
_symmetry.space_group_name_H-M   'P 1'
#
loop_
_entity.id
_entity.type
_entity.pdbx_description
1 polymer ?
#
loop_
_entity_poly.entity_id
_entity_poly.type
_entity_poly.pdbx_seq_one_letter_code
_entity_poly.pdbx_strand_id
1 'polypeptide(L)'
;MSTKMYYICPQINFEAMEQDNLPLGMLVGQMMHEMLRVLKKRDIEQAEVILSIEQHAVLHILNVRESDIILKEMADAMGKDKSAILRIIDVLEKKELVRRAVDPKDRRKKYL
;
A
#
# COMPACT_ATOMS: atom_id res chain seq x y z
N MET A 1 1.85 24.59 30.56
CA MET A 1 2.25 23.53 29.62
C MET A 1 1.23 22.40 29.73
N SER A 2 0.39 22.22 28.70
CA SER A 2 -0.73 21.27 28.74
C SER A 2 -0.26 19.92 28.20
N THR A 3 0.00 18.98 29.11
CA THR A 3 0.33 17.59 28.77
C THR A 3 -0.97 16.88 28.41
N LYS A 4 -1.22 16.62 27.12
CA LYS A 4 -2.36 15.80 26.69
C LYS A 4 -2.12 14.35 27.13
N MET A 5 -2.78 13.95 28.23
CA MET A 5 -2.93 12.54 28.61
C MET A 5 -3.98 11.91 27.71
N TYR A 6 -3.56 10.98 26.85
CA TYR A 6 -4.49 10.12 26.13
C TYR A 6 -4.88 8.96 27.06
N TYR A 7 -6.16 8.78 27.36
CA TYR A 7 -6.66 7.61 28.08
C TYR A 7 -7.36 6.67 27.10
N ILE A 8 -7.05 5.37 27.18
CA ILE A 8 -7.79 4.31 26.47
C ILE A 8 -9.08 4.06 27.25
N CYS A 9 -10.18 3.93 26.51
CA CYS A 9 -11.53 3.69 27.02
C CYS A 9 -11.56 2.44 27.93
N PRO A 10 -12.10 2.51 29.16
CA PRO A 10 -12.01 1.42 30.15
C PRO A 10 -12.90 0.20 29.84
N GLN A 11 -13.60 0.16 28.69
CA GLN A 11 -14.36 -1.01 28.25
C GLN A 11 -13.50 -2.10 27.58
N ILE A 12 -12.19 -1.92 27.45
CA ILE A 12 -11.29 -2.95 26.93
C ILE A 12 -10.38 -3.43 28.06
N ASN A 13 -10.78 -4.52 28.71
CA ASN A 13 -9.94 -5.22 29.68
C ASN A 13 -8.75 -5.84 28.94
N PHE A 14 -7.54 -5.31 29.19
CA PHE A 14 -6.25 -5.84 28.70
C PHE A 14 -5.56 -6.75 29.72
N GLU A 15 -6.21 -7.05 30.86
CA GLU A 15 -5.65 -7.96 31.85
C GLU A 15 -5.85 -9.41 31.40
N ALA A 16 -4.73 -10.11 31.23
CA ALA A 16 -4.56 -11.50 30.81
C ALA A 16 -4.69 -11.78 29.31
N MET A 17 -3.69 -11.36 28.53
CA MET A 17 -3.29 -12.12 27.35
C MET A 17 -2.07 -12.98 27.71
N GLU A 18 -2.33 -14.21 28.13
CA GLU A 18 -1.39 -15.32 27.88
C GLU A 18 -0.98 -15.28 26.40
N GLN A 19 0.25 -15.70 26.09
CA GLN A 19 0.80 -15.69 24.72
C GLN A 19 -0.08 -16.44 23.70
N ASP A 20 -1.10 -17.18 24.15
CA ASP A 20 -1.99 -18.01 23.36
C ASP A 20 -3.32 -17.36 22.91
N ASN A 21 -3.61 -16.08 23.18
CA ASN A 21 -4.89 -15.46 22.77
C ASN A 21 -4.77 -14.01 22.25
N LEU A 22 -3.76 -13.72 21.42
CA LEU A 22 -3.76 -12.47 20.64
C LEU A 22 -4.98 -12.42 19.69
N PRO A 23 -5.73 -11.30 19.64
CA PRO A 23 -6.76 -11.12 18.63
C PRO A 23 -6.17 -11.39 17.25
N LEU A 24 -6.91 -12.05 16.36
CA LEU A 24 -6.43 -12.48 15.05
C LEU A 24 -5.74 -11.33 14.28
N GLY A 25 -6.27 -10.11 14.39
CA GLY A 25 -5.68 -8.93 13.77
C GLY A 25 -4.27 -8.60 14.27
N MET A 26 -3.96 -8.82 15.55
CA MET A 26 -2.61 -8.62 16.11
C MET A 26 -1.65 -9.73 15.69
N LEU A 27 -2.09 -10.99 15.70
CA LEU A 27 -1.28 -12.12 15.20
C LEU A 27 -0.92 -11.92 13.72
N VAL A 28 -1.93 -11.62 12.90
CA VAL A 28 -1.73 -11.32 11.48
C VAL A 28 -0.86 -10.09 11.32
N GLY A 29 -1.05 -9.04 12.13
CA GLY A 29 -0.23 -7.83 12.09
C GLY A 29 1.26 -8.09 12.38
N GLN A 30 1.56 -8.91 13.40
CA GLN A 30 2.94 -9.31 13.74
C GLN A 30 3.57 -10.16 12.63
N MET A 31 2.83 -11.14 12.10
CA MET A 31 3.27 -11.95 10.97
C MET A 31 3.56 -11.06 9.75
N MET A 32 2.63 -10.17 9.40
CA MET A 32 2.77 -9.24 8.28
C MET A 32 3.98 -8.33 8.48
N HIS A 33 4.24 -7.84 9.71
CA HIS A 33 5.42 -7.03 9.99
C HIS A 33 6.72 -7.75 9.62
N GLU A 34 6.89 -9.00 10.06
CA GLU A 34 8.08 -9.79 9.75
C GLU A 34 8.18 -10.13 8.25
N MET A 35 7.06 -10.47 7.61
CA MET A 35 7.01 -10.69 6.16
C MET A 35 7.47 -9.45 5.40
N LEU A 36 6.93 -8.27 5.75
CA LEU A 36 7.29 -7.01 5.12
C LEU A 36 8.76 -6.64 5.37
N ARG A 37 9.31 -6.97 6.55
CA ARG A 37 10.73 -6.76 6.88
C ARG A 37 11.63 -7.56 5.94
N VAL A 38 11.32 -8.83 5.73
CA VAL A 38 12.10 -9.71 4.83
C VAL A 38 11.98 -9.25 3.37
N LEU A 39 10.77 -8.89 2.92
CA LEU A 39 10.55 -8.39 1.56
C LEU A 39 11.34 -7.10 1.30
N LYS A 40 11.27 -6.13 2.21
CA LYS A 40 12.05 -4.88 2.10
C LYS A 40 13.55 -5.14 2.06
N LYS A 41 14.04 -6.07 2.88
CA LYS A 41 15.46 -6.44 2.88
C LYS A 41 15.88 -6.98 1.51
N ARG A 42 15.07 -7.87 0.93
CA ARG A 42 15.32 -8.42 -0.41
C ARG A 42 15.35 -7.33 -1.48
N ASP A 43 14.39 -6.41 -1.46
CA ASP A 43 14.36 -5.30 -2.43
C ASP A 43 15.62 -4.43 -2.34
N ILE A 44 16.06 -4.11 -1.12
CA ILE A 44 17.29 -3.33 -0.90
C ILE A 44 18.55 -4.07 -1.39
N GLU A 45 18.60 -5.40 -1.21
CA GLU A 45 19.78 -6.20 -1.54
C GLU A 45 19.85 -6.61 -3.02
N GLN A 46 18.70 -6.74 -3.70
CA GLN A 46 18.62 -7.37 -5.02
C GLN A 46 18.02 -6.49 -6.11
N ALA A 47 17.25 -5.45 -5.77
CA ALA A 47 16.60 -4.62 -6.77
C ALA A 47 17.46 -3.39 -7.11
N GLU A 48 17.57 -3.10 -8.40
CA GLU A 48 18.21 -1.87 -8.90
C GLU A 48 17.40 -0.62 -8.52
N VAL A 49 16.08 -0.78 -8.39
CA VAL A 49 15.16 0.29 -7.96
C VAL A 49 14.47 -0.12 -6.66
N ILE A 50 14.76 0.62 -5.59
CA ILE A 50 14.08 0.43 -4.29
C ILE A 50 12.64 0.93 -4.41
N LEU A 51 11.69 0.06 -4.06
CA LEU A 51 10.25 0.33 -4.10
C LEU A 51 9.61 0.11 -2.74
N SER A 52 8.53 0.84 -2.49
CA SER A 52 7.64 0.53 -1.36
C SER A 52 6.73 -0.65 -1.69
N ILE A 53 6.16 -1.28 -0.67
CA ILE A 53 5.19 -2.38 -0.84
C ILE A 53 3.98 -1.91 -1.66
N GLU A 54 3.53 -0.67 -1.45
CA GLU A 54 2.42 -0.10 -2.22
C GLU A 54 2.79 0.11 -3.70
N GLN A 55 4.03 0.49 -3.97
CA GLN A 55 4.54 0.60 -5.34
C GLN A 55 4.63 -0.78 -6.02
N HIS A 56 5.12 -1.79 -5.31
CA HIS A 56 5.09 -3.18 -5.79
C HIS A 56 3.66 -3.65 -6.09
N ALA A 57 2.70 -3.34 -5.21
CA ALA A 57 1.31 -3.71 -5.42
C ALA A 57 0.73 -3.06 -6.70
N VAL A 58 1.00 -1.77 -6.94
CA VAL A 58 0.57 -1.09 -8.18
C VAL A 58 1.16 -1.77 -9.41
N LEU A 59 2.47 -2.03 -9.42
CA LEU A 59 3.14 -2.69 -10.54
C LEU A 59 2.61 -4.11 -10.78
N HIS A 60 2.34 -4.86 -9.71
CA HIS A 60 1.75 -6.19 -9.81
C HIS A 60 0.36 -6.16 -10.44
N ILE A 61 -0.50 -5.22 -10.01
CA ILE A 61 -1.85 -5.06 -10.57
C ILE A 61 -1.77 -4.69 -12.06
N LEU A 62 -0.90 -3.74 -12.43
CA LEU A 62 -0.67 -3.36 -13.84
C LEU A 62 -0.22 -4.56 -14.67
N ASN A 63 0.72 -5.37 -14.14
CA ASN A 63 1.23 -6.55 -14.83
C ASN A 63 0.17 -7.65 -15.02
N VAL A 64 -0.72 -7.84 -14.04
CA VAL A 64 -1.73 -8.90 -14.10
C VAL A 64 -2.91 -8.56 -15.00
N ARG A 65 -3.29 -7.27 -15.11
CA ARG A 65 -4.54 -6.91 -15.80
C ARG A 65 -4.43 -6.75 -17.32
N GLU A 66 -3.23 -6.84 -17.92
CA GLU A 66 -2.92 -6.81 -19.37
C GLU A 66 -3.48 -5.63 -20.21
N SER A 67 -4.44 -4.86 -19.69
CA SER A 67 -5.11 -3.72 -20.30
C SER A 67 -4.88 -2.45 -19.50
N ASP A 68 -4.87 -1.32 -20.20
CA ASP A 68 -4.80 0.03 -19.65
C ASP A 68 -5.78 0.23 -18.48
N ILE A 69 -5.26 0.37 -17.26
CA ILE A 69 -6.10 0.51 -16.06
C ILE A 69 -6.44 1.98 -15.86
N ILE A 70 -7.73 2.27 -15.69
CA ILE A 70 -8.17 3.61 -15.30
C ILE A 70 -7.85 3.83 -13.81
N LEU A 71 -7.35 5.02 -13.46
CA LEU A 71 -7.06 5.46 -12.08
C LEU A 71 -8.13 5.08 -11.03
N LYS A 72 -9.42 5.07 -11.41
CA LYS A 72 -10.51 4.70 -10.51
C LYS A 72 -10.46 3.21 -10.16
N GLU A 73 -10.24 2.35 -11.13
CA GLU A 73 -10.19 0.90 -10.90
C GLU A 73 -8.97 0.51 -10.06
N MET A 74 -7.84 1.21 -10.25
CA MET A 74 -6.67 1.04 -9.39
C MET A 74 -6.96 1.46 -7.93
N ALA A 75 -7.68 2.58 -7.74
CA ALA A 75 -8.09 3.04 -6.41
C ALA A 75 -9.02 2.04 -5.72
N ASP A 76 -10.01 1.52 -6.44
CA ASP A 76 -10.94 0.52 -5.95
C ASP A 76 -10.21 -0.80 -5.62
N ALA A 77 -9.30 -1.26 -6.48
CA ALA A 77 -8.53 -2.49 -6.29
C ALA A 77 -7.57 -2.42 -5.07
N MET A 78 -7.02 -1.24 -4.80
CA MET A 78 -6.11 -1.04 -3.67
C MET A 78 -6.82 -0.62 -2.37
N GLY A 79 -8.12 -0.35 -2.40
CA GLY A 79 -8.87 0.20 -1.27
C GLY A 79 -8.34 1.56 -0.82
N LYS A 80 -7.87 2.39 -1.76
CA LYS A 80 -7.27 3.71 -1.50
C LYS A 80 -8.04 4.80 -2.24
N ASP A 81 -7.88 6.05 -1.81
CA ASP A 81 -8.42 7.17 -2.55
C ASP A 81 -7.60 7.46 -3.82
N LYS A 82 -8.25 8.12 -4.79
CA LYS A 82 -7.65 8.45 -6.09
C LYS A 82 -6.39 9.31 -5.97
N SER A 83 -6.32 10.20 -4.98
CA SER A 83 -5.17 11.10 -4.79
C SER A 83 -3.97 10.36 -4.19
N ALA A 84 -4.19 9.37 -3.32
CA ALA A 84 -3.14 8.47 -2.86
C ALA A 84 -2.56 7.64 -4.01
N ILE A 85 -3.41 7.05 -4.85
CA ILE A 85 -2.98 6.31 -6.04
C ILE A 85 -2.19 7.19 -7.00
N LEU A 86 -2.67 8.40 -7.27
CA LEU A 86 -1.97 9.36 -8.14
C LEU A 86 -0.55 9.63 -7.66
N ARG A 87 -0.35 9.86 -6.35
CA ARG A 87 0.97 10.10 -5.77
C ARG A 87 1.89 8.89 -5.90
N ILE A 88 1.37 7.66 -5.74
CA ILE A 88 2.17 6.44 -5.92
C ILE A 88 2.64 6.33 -7.37
N ILE A 89 1.74 6.56 -8.33
CA ILE A 89 2.04 6.53 -9.76
C ILE A 89 3.04 7.62 -10.13
N ASP A 90 2.89 8.85 -9.64
CA ASP A 90 3.82 9.93 -9.95
C ASP A 90 5.26 9.59 -9.50
N VAL A 91 5.41 8.84 -8.40
CA VAL A 91 6.72 8.35 -7.95
C VAL A 91 7.23 7.22 -8.86
N LEU A 92 6.36 6.32 -9.31
CA LEU A 92 6.72 5.26 -10.26
C LEU A 92 7.09 5.79 -11.65
N GLU A 93 6.42 6.83 -12.12
CA GLU A 93 6.71 7.54 -13.38
C GLU A 93 8.07 8.24 -13.30
N LYS A 94 8.40 8.87 -12.17
CA LYS A 94 9.74 9.44 -11.92
C LYS A 94 10.85 8.39 -11.84
N LYS A 95 10.51 7.14 -11.50
CA LYS A 95 11.41 5.98 -11.51
C LYS A 95 11.45 5.30 -12.88
N GLU A 96 10.75 5.84 -13.87
CA GLU A 96 10.64 5.31 -15.24
C GLU A 96 10.03 3.89 -15.34
N LEU A 97 9.28 3.48 -14.32
CA LEU A 97 8.66 2.13 -14.26
C LEU A 97 7.25 2.09 -14.84
N VAL A 98 6.58 3.24 -14.97
CA VAL A 98 5.21 3.38 -15.49
C VAL A 98 5.16 4.60 -16.41
N ARG A 99 4.33 4.56 -17.45
CA ARG A 99 4.07 5.70 -18.34
C ARG A 99 2.58 5.83 -18.58
N ARG A 100 2.04 7.04 -18.44
CA ARG A 100 0.63 7.31 -18.74
C ARG A 100 0.34 7.22 -20.24
N ALA A 101 -0.56 6.34 -20.64
CA ALA A 101 -1.16 6.38 -21.96
C ALA A 101 -2.28 7.44 -22.01
N VAL A 102 -2.20 8.37 -22.96
CA VAL A 102 -3.30 9.31 -23.25
C VAL A 102 -4.07 8.76 -24.44
N ASP A 103 -5.34 8.41 -24.24
CA ASP A 103 -6.23 8.00 -25.34
C ASP A 103 -6.54 9.24 -26.22
N PRO A 104 -6.17 9.24 -27.51
CA PRO A 104 -6.45 10.35 -28.41
C PRO A 104 -7.95 10.57 -28.69
N LYS A 105 -8.83 9.61 -28.39
CA LYS A 105 -10.28 9.71 -28.62
C LYS A 105 -11.06 10.31 -27.44
N ASP A 106 -10.52 10.29 -26.23
CA ASP A 106 -11.21 10.87 -25.06
C ASP A 106 -10.22 11.52 -24.08
N ARG A 107 -10.02 12.83 -24.26
CA ARG A 107 -9.16 13.67 -23.41
C ARG A 107 -9.61 13.71 -21.93
N ARG A 108 -10.79 13.18 -21.59
CA ARG A 108 -11.30 13.14 -20.20
C ARG A 108 -10.98 11.85 -19.47
N LYS A 109 -10.48 10.81 -20.16
CA LYS A 109 -10.02 9.56 -19.55
C LYS A 109 -8.50 9.53 -19.52
N LYS A 110 -7.93 9.60 -18.31
CA LYS A 110 -6.50 9.34 -18.08
C LYS A 110 -6.34 7.86 -17.77
N TYR A 111 -5.76 7.13 -18.70
CA TYR A 111 -5.33 5.75 -18.51
C TYR A 111 -3.88 5.74 -17.97
N LEU A 112 -3.50 4.62 -17.39
CA LEU A 112 -2.16 4.34 -16.85
C LEU A 112 -1.53 3.21 -17.64
#